data_AF-A0A285UVV1-F1
#
_entry.id   AF-A0A285UVV1-F1
#
_cell.length_a   1.000
_cell.length_b   1.000
_cell.length_c   1.000
_cell.angle_alpha   90.00
_cell.angle_beta   90.00
_cell.angle_gamma   90.00
#
_symmetry.space_group_name_H-M   'P 1'
#
loop_
_entity.id
_entity.type
_entity.pdbx_description
1 polymer ?
#
loop_
_entity_poly.entity_id
_entity_poly.type
_entity_poly.pdbx_seq_one_letter_code
_entity_poly.pdbx_strand_id
1 'polypeptide(L)' 'MFDKYWKLALSIFIGALLIVVGSVAPIHFILQLIALIAGLIITVINLIALTKRLL' A
#
# COMPACT_ATOMS: atom_id res chain seq x y z
N MET A 1 -21.41 6.11 2.87
CA MET A 1 -20.71 4.79 2.93
C MET A 1 -19.64 4.69 1.85
N PHE A 2 -19.93 5.18 0.63
CA PHE A 2 -19.01 5.20 -0.51
C PHE A 2 -17.69 5.96 -0.26
N ASP A 3 -17.71 7.11 0.42
CA ASP A 3 -16.51 7.91 0.71
C ASP A 3 -15.44 7.17 1.53
N LYS A 4 -15.88 6.21 2.35
CA LYS A 4 -15.01 5.45 3.24
C LYS A 4 -14.30 4.32 2.51
N TYR A 5 -14.99 3.66 1.57
CA TYR A 5 -14.40 2.67 0.68
C TYR A 5 -13.47 3.30 -0.35
N TRP A 6 -13.83 4.48 -0.85
CA TRP A 6 -12.98 5.25 -1.76
C TRP A 6 -11.62 5.60 -1.12
N LYS A 7 -11.62 6.06 0.14
CA LYS A 7 -10.39 6.35 0.90
C LYS A 7 -9.54 5.09 1.13
N LEU A 8 -10.15 3.95 1.42
CA LEU A 8 -9.44 2.67 1.57
C LEU A 8 -8.80 2.21 0.26
N ALA A 9 -9.54 2.28 -0.85
CA ALA A 9 -9.03 1.94 -2.18
C ALA A 9 -7.87 2.86 -2.60
N LEU A 10 -7.98 4.16 -2.36
CA LEU A 10 -6.93 5.13 -2.64
C LEU A 10 -5.65 4.85 -1.82
N SER A 11 -5.82 4.46 -0.55
CA SER A 11 -4.72 4.07 0.32
C SER A 11 -4.01 2.79 -0.13
N ILE A 12 -4.77 1.79 -0.59
CA ILE A 12 -4.22 0.55 -1.18
C ILE A 12 -3.45 0.87 -2.46
N PHE A 13 -3.99 1.75 -3.31
CA PHE A 13 -3.35 2.18 -4.54
C PHE A 13 -1.99 2.87 -4.26
N ILE A 14 -1.94 3.77 -3.28
CA ILE A 14 -0.69 4.43 -2.87
C ILE A 14 0.34 3.40 -2.36
N GLY A 15 -0.08 2.43 -1.55
CA GLY A 15 0.79 1.36 -1.07
C GLY A 15 1.35 0.50 -2.21
N ALA A 16 0.53 0.14 -3.19
CA ALA A 16 0.98 -0.58 -4.38
C ALA A 16 1.97 0.23 -5.22
N LEU A 17 1.75 1.55 -5.35
CA LEU A 17 2.64 2.45 -6.07
C LEU A 17 4.02 2.53 -5.41
N LEU A 18 4.07 2.57 -4.07
CA LEU A 18 5.31 2.48 -3.30
C LEU A 18 6.07 1.17 -3.53
N ILE A 19 5.36 0.04 -3.62
CA ILE A 19 5.97 -1.27 -3.93
C ILE A 19 6.58 -1.27 -5.33
N VAL A 20 5.85 -0.76 -6.33
CA VAL A 20 6.33 -0.67 -7.72
C VAL A 20 7.56 0.24 -7.82
N VAL A 21 7.50 1.41 -7.20
CA VAL A 21 8.64 2.35 -7.19
C VAL A 21 9.84 1.74 -6.45
N GLY A 22 9.62 1.12 -5.29
CA GLY A 22 10.68 0.42 -4.55
C GLY A 22 11.28 -0.77 -5.30
N SER A 23 10.54 -1.37 -6.22
CA SER A 23 10.99 -2.49 -7.07
C SER A 23 11.79 -2.05 -8.29
N VAL A 24 11.44 -0.92 -8.92
CA VAL A 24 11.94 -0.58 -10.27
C VAL A 24 12.90 0.62 -10.25
N ALA A 25 12.78 1.52 -9.27
CA ALA A 25 13.58 2.74 -9.27
C ALA A 25 15.05 2.41 -8.98
N PRO A 26 16.04 2.93 -9.76
CA PRO A 26 17.47 2.68 -9.54
C PRO A 26 18.02 3.51 -8.38
N ILE A 27 17.49 3.28 -7.17
CA ILE A 27 17.90 3.92 -5.91
C ILE A 27 18.79 2.99 -5.10
N HIS A 28 19.38 3.52 -4.02
CA HIS A 28 20.15 2.71 -3.09
C HIS A 28 19.31 1.56 -2.53
N PHE A 29 19.88 0.36 -2.49
CA PHE A 29 19.20 -0.88 -2.09
C PHE A 29 18.44 -0.76 -0.75
N ILE A 30 19.04 -0.05 0.22
CA ILE A 30 18.43 0.19 1.53
C ILE A 30 17.13 1.00 1.40
N LEU A 31 17.11 2.04 0.56
CA LEU A 31 15.92 2.87 0.34
C LEU A 31 14.84 2.10 -0.42
N GLN A 32 15.21 1.26 -1.39
CA GLN A 32 14.28 0.35 -2.06
C GLN A 32 13.61 -0.59 -1.06
N LEU A 33 14.39 -1.23 -0.18
CA LEU A 33 13.88 -2.19 0.81
C LEU A 33 12.91 -1.51 1.80
N ILE A 34 13.25 -0.30 2.28
CA ILE A 34 12.38 0.49 3.16
C ILE A 34 11.06 0.83 2.46
N ALA A 35 11.11 1.29 1.20
CA ALA A 35 9.93 1.62 0.42
C ALA A 35 9.03 0.39 0.19
N LEU A 36 9.63 -0.77 -0.08
CA LEU A 36 8.94 -2.04 -0.27
C LEU A 36 8.23 -2.50 1.00
N ILE A 37 8.93 -2.48 2.14
CA ILE A 37 8.36 -2.86 3.44
C ILE A 37 7.22 -1.91 3.83
N ALA A 38 7.43 -0.60 3.69
CA ALA A 38 6.42 0.40 4.01
C ALA A 38 5.17 0.23 3.12
N GLY A 39 5.37 0.05 1.81
CA GLY A 39 4.28 -0.20 0.87
C GLY A 39 3.49 -1.45 1.25
N LEU A 40 4.17 -2.57 1.53
CA LEU A 40 3.57 -3.84 1.95
C LEU A 40 2.69 -3.67 3.20
N ILE A 41 3.23 -3.04 4.26
CA ILE A 41 2.50 -2.81 5.52
C ILE A 41 1.21 -2.02 5.25
N ILE A 42 1.30 -0.93 4.49
CA ILE A 42 0.14 -0.08 4.15
C ILE A 42 -0.91 -0.89 3.37
N THR A 43 -0.51 -1.64 2.35
CA THR A 43 -1.45 -2.48 1.59
C THR A 43 -2.12 -3.53 2.48
N VAL A 44 -1.36 -4.26 3.30
CA VAL A 44 -1.90 -5.35 4.13
C VAL A 44 -2.88 -4.82 5.18
N ILE A 45 -2.54 -3.73 5.88
CA ILE A 45 -3.44 -3.13 6.88
C ILE A 45 -4.76 -2.68 6.25
N ASN A 46 -4.69 -2.00 5.10
CA ASN A 46 -5.90 -1.52 4.43
C ASN A 46 -6.73 -2.65 3.83
N LEU A 47 -6.10 -3.71 3.35
CA LEU A 47 -6.78 -4.89 2.83
C LEU A 47 -7.48 -5.67 3.95
N ILE A 48 -6.85 -5.83 5.11
CA ILE A 48 -7.50 -6.39 6.31
C ILE A 48 -8.67 -5.52 6.76
N ALA A 49 -8.50 -4.19 6.80
CA ALA A 49 -9.55 -3.25 7.19
C ALA A 49 -10.74 -3.27 6.21
N LEU A 50 -10.47 -3.48 4.92
CA LEU A 50 -11.48 -3.67 3.89
C LEU A 50 -12.23 -5.00 4.10
N THR A 51 -11.51 -6.10 4.29
CA THR A 51 -12.09 -7.44 4.50
C THR A 51 -12.98 -7.47 5.76
N LYS A 52 -12.52 -6.89 6.88
CA LYS A 52 -13.32 -6.78 8.12
C LYS A 52 -14.59 -5.94 7.99
N ARG A 53 -14.69 -5.08 6.98
CA ARG A 53 -15.88 -4.24 6.74
C ARG A 53 -16.86 -4.86 5.75
N LEU A 54 -16.41 -5.80 4.93
CA LEU A 54 -17.22 -6.51 3.95
C LEU A 54 -17.84 -7.79 4.53
N LEU A 55 -17.16 -8.45 5.48
CA LEU A 55 -17.71 -9.50 6.36
C LEU A 55 -18.60 -8.90 7.44
#